data_AF-A0A521Z8F6-F1
#
_entry.id   AF-A0A521Z8F6-F1
#
_cell.length_a   1.000
_cell.length_b   1.000
_cell.length_c   1.000
_cell.angle_alpha   90.00
_cell.angle_beta   90.00
_cell.angle_gamma   90.00
#
_symmetry.space_group_name_H-M   'P 1'
#
loop_
_entity.id
_entity.type
_entity.pdbx_description
1 polymer ?
#
loop_
_entity_poly.entity_id
_entity_poly.type
_entity_poly.pdbx_seq_one_letter_code
_entity_poly.pdbx_strand_id
1 'polypeptide(L)'
;MRRSALRARPADNHLTRVEWEAVRLTLLVRSGALCEARTPHCLAAPTGLLSHRPDGRVVPCSVHHRVPQGSGGTDDPDAHRYDRLLIFCGDGVAGCHAWVESQRAAAEARGLLLRHAASPEATSALAESTPLELVSGRLVLLDPLGGFYVDHGWRIPTR
;
A
#
# COMPACT_ATOMS: atom_id res chain seq x y z
N MET A 1 0.86 -35.85 -29.52
CA MET A 1 -0.24 -34.86 -29.48
C MET A 1 0.14 -33.74 -28.51
N ARG A 2 0.50 -32.56 -29.02
CA ARG A 2 0.81 -31.38 -28.21
C ARG A 2 -0.51 -30.87 -27.61
N ARG A 3 -0.68 -30.96 -26.29
CA ARG A 3 -1.75 -30.23 -25.61
C ARG A 3 -1.48 -28.75 -25.85
N SER A 4 -2.30 -28.14 -26.71
CA SER A 4 -2.36 -26.70 -26.90
C SER A 4 -2.47 -26.08 -25.51
N ALA A 5 -1.44 -25.34 -25.09
CA ALA A 5 -1.52 -24.52 -23.91
C ALA A 5 -2.66 -23.55 -24.15
N LEU A 6 -3.78 -23.76 -23.44
CA LEU A 6 -4.72 -22.69 -23.15
C LEU A 6 -3.87 -21.60 -22.51
N ARG A 7 -3.46 -20.61 -23.33
CA ARG A 7 -2.96 -19.35 -22.81
C ARG A 7 -4.11 -18.83 -21.97
N ALA A 8 -3.95 -18.84 -20.64
CA ALA A 8 -4.84 -18.11 -19.77
C ALA A 8 -4.99 -16.71 -20.38
N ARG A 9 -6.23 -16.23 -20.50
CA ARG A 9 -6.45 -14.80 -20.79
C ARG A 9 -5.60 -14.00 -19.78
N PRO A 10 -4.94 -12.91 -20.20
CA PRO A 10 -4.32 -11.99 -19.24
C PRO A 10 -5.37 -11.64 -18.19
N ALA A 11 -5.00 -11.72 -16.91
CA ALA A 11 -5.89 -11.30 -15.84
C ALA A 11 -6.24 -9.83 -16.10
N ASP A 12 -7.51 -9.56 -16.32
CA ASP A 12 -8.03 -8.21 -16.22
C ASP A 12 -7.85 -7.78 -14.77
N ASN A 13 -6.79 -7.01 -14.49
CA ASN A 13 -6.57 -6.34 -13.20
C ASN A 13 -7.61 -5.24 -12.91
N HIS A 14 -8.80 -5.34 -13.52
CA HIS A 14 -9.89 -4.40 -13.39
C HIS A 14 -10.84 -4.90 -12.32
N LEU A 15 -10.50 -4.62 -11.06
CA LEU A 15 -11.46 -4.73 -9.97
C LEU A 15 -12.65 -3.81 -10.24
N THR A 16 -13.86 -4.33 -10.05
CA THR A 16 -15.10 -3.56 -10.04
C THR A 16 -15.09 -2.55 -8.89
N ARG A 17 -16.03 -1.59 -8.93
CA ARG A 17 -16.20 -0.63 -7.82
C ARG A 17 -16.45 -1.31 -6.47
N VAL A 18 -17.21 -2.42 -6.46
CA VAL A 18 -17.53 -3.15 -5.22
C VAL A 18 -16.28 -3.86 -4.69
N GLU A 19 -15.48 -4.46 -5.56
CA GLU A 19 -14.22 -5.11 -5.17
C GLU A 19 -13.21 -4.08 -4.67
N TRP A 20 -13.12 -2.91 -5.30
CA TRP A 20 -12.29 -1.81 -4.80
C TRP A 20 -12.72 -1.32 -3.42
N GLU A 21 -14.03 -1.25 -3.15
CA GLU A 21 -14.51 -0.89 -1.81
C GLU A 21 -14.19 -1.98 -0.79
N ALA A 22 -14.28 -3.27 -1.15
CA ALA A 22 -13.88 -4.37 -0.29
C ALA A 22 -12.38 -4.32 0.04
N VAL A 23 -11.53 -4.02 -0.95
CA VAL A 23 -10.10 -3.78 -0.74
C VAL A 23 -9.87 -2.63 0.23
N ARG A 24 -10.52 -1.49 -0.02
CA ARG A 24 -10.41 -0.29 0.84
C ARG A 24 -10.83 -0.59 2.27
N LEU A 25 -11.96 -1.28 2.49
CA LEU A 25 -12.44 -1.64 3.82
C LEU A 25 -11.49 -2.61 4.53
N THR A 26 -10.91 -3.58 3.82
CA THR A 26 -9.92 -4.50 4.38
C THR A 26 -8.68 -3.75 4.87
N LEU A 27 -8.17 -2.80 4.07
CA LEU A 27 -7.03 -1.97 4.45
C LEU A 27 -7.36 -1.06 5.65
N LEU A 28 -8.57 -0.51 5.72
CA LEU A 28 -9.03 0.26 6.87
C LEU A 28 -9.11 -0.61 8.13
N VAL A 29 -9.60 -1.84 8.05
CA VAL A 29 -9.62 -2.76 9.20
C VAL A 29 -8.20 -3.09 9.64
N ARG A 30 -7.31 -3.47 8.70
CA ARG A 30 -5.89 -3.76 8.98
C ARG A 30 -5.21 -2.61 9.70
N SER A 31 -5.42 -1.38 9.25
CA SER A 31 -4.77 -0.20 9.81
C SER A 31 -5.45 0.36 11.05
N GLY A 32 -6.58 -0.21 11.51
CA GLY A 32 -7.39 0.37 12.58
C GLY A 32 -7.95 1.75 12.19
N ALA A 33 -8.27 1.94 10.92
CA ALA A 33 -8.66 3.19 10.27
C ALA A 33 -7.62 4.32 10.39
N LEU A 34 -6.35 3.98 10.62
CA LEU A 34 -5.25 4.93 10.62
C LEU A 34 -4.68 5.08 9.21
N CYS A 35 -4.19 6.28 8.89
CA CYS A 35 -3.31 6.45 7.74
C CYS A 35 -2.04 5.62 7.99
N GLU A 36 -1.62 4.77 7.05
CA GLU A 36 -0.45 3.90 7.27
C GLU A 36 0.89 4.67 7.11
N ALA A 37 0.91 5.72 6.29
CA ALA A 37 2.12 6.52 6.07
C ALA A 37 2.47 7.51 7.20
N ARG A 38 1.50 8.16 7.85
CA ARG A 38 1.69 9.15 8.94
C ARG A 38 2.92 10.06 8.79
N THR A 39 3.07 10.70 7.64
CA THR A 39 4.18 11.61 7.39
C THR A 39 3.91 12.96 8.06
N PRO A 40 4.88 13.90 8.09
CA PRO A 40 4.62 15.27 8.53
C PRO A 40 3.51 16.00 7.73
N HIS A 41 3.10 15.45 6.59
CA HIS A 41 2.03 16.00 5.73
C HIS A 41 0.70 15.27 5.94
N CYS A 42 0.57 14.44 6.97
CA CYS A 42 -0.66 13.70 7.23
C CYS A 42 -1.83 14.67 7.49
N LEU A 43 -2.92 14.46 6.75
CA LEU A 43 -4.13 15.28 6.85
C LEU A 43 -5.11 14.77 7.91
N ALA A 44 -4.90 13.55 8.40
CA ALA A 44 -5.70 13.00 9.49
C ALA A 44 -5.39 13.73 10.81
N ALA A 45 -6.23 13.51 11.82
CA ALA A 45 -6.01 13.99 13.17
C ALA A 45 -4.62 13.59 13.71
N PRO A 46 -4.11 14.22 14.79
CA PRO A 46 -2.84 13.81 15.41
C PRO A 46 -2.77 12.33 15.81
N THR A 47 -3.92 11.69 16.03
CA THR A 47 -4.04 10.24 16.26
C THR A 47 -3.81 9.40 14.99
N GLY A 48 -4.00 9.99 13.81
CA GLY A 48 -3.90 9.37 12.48
C GLY A 48 -5.20 8.82 11.93
N LEU A 49 -6.31 8.96 12.65
CA LEU A 49 -7.62 8.43 12.26
C LEU A 49 -8.13 9.09 10.98
N LEU A 50 -8.37 8.28 9.95
CA LEU A 50 -8.86 8.71 8.65
C LEU A 50 -10.32 9.18 8.69
N SER A 51 -11.04 8.96 9.78
CA SER A 51 -12.39 9.51 10.00
C SER A 51 -12.38 10.95 10.51
N HIS A 52 -11.24 11.50 10.92
CA HIS A 52 -11.15 12.81 11.55
C HIS A 52 -10.06 13.67 10.91
N ARG A 53 -10.44 14.87 10.46
CA ARG A 53 -9.48 15.96 10.22
C ARG A 53 -9.56 16.99 11.33
N PRO A 54 -8.44 17.65 11.68
CA PRO A 54 -8.43 18.75 12.64
C PRO A 54 -9.35 19.93 12.23
N ASP A 55 -9.54 20.13 10.93
CA ASP A 55 -10.37 21.20 10.36
C ASP A 55 -11.86 20.84 10.25
N GLY A 56 -12.28 19.67 10.77
CA GLY A 56 -13.66 19.19 10.73
C GLY A 56 -14.13 18.68 9.36
N ARG A 57 -13.30 18.70 8.31
CA ARG A 57 -13.64 18.15 6.99
C ARG A 57 -13.42 16.63 6.96
N VAL A 58 -13.89 15.99 5.89
CA VAL A 58 -13.60 14.56 5.63
C VAL A 58 -12.17 14.40 5.15
N VAL A 59 -11.41 13.44 5.70
CA VAL A 59 -10.07 13.10 5.21
C VAL A 59 -10.21 12.44 3.83
N PRO A 60 -9.67 13.04 2.75
CA PRO A 60 -9.57 12.30 1.50
C PRO A 60 -8.67 11.09 1.75
N CYS A 61 -9.11 9.90 1.36
CA CYS A 61 -8.36 8.68 1.55
C CYS A 61 -8.32 7.87 0.25
N SER A 62 -7.17 7.30 -0.05
CA SER A 62 -6.94 6.55 -1.27
C SER A 62 -6.08 5.33 -0.98
N VAL A 63 -6.35 4.26 -1.72
CA VAL A 63 -5.49 3.08 -1.76
C VAL A 63 -4.24 3.45 -2.56
N HIS A 64 -3.09 3.14 -2.00
CA HIS A 64 -1.79 3.36 -2.61
C HIS A 64 -1.13 2.02 -2.90
N HIS A 65 -0.65 1.86 -4.13
CA HIS A 65 0.19 0.74 -4.51
C HIS A 65 1.63 1.03 -4.11
N ARG A 66 2.20 0.19 -3.24
CA ARG A 66 3.63 0.23 -2.89
C ARG A 66 4.49 0.07 -4.14
N VAL A 67 4.05 -0.70 -5.12
CA VAL A 67 4.73 -0.84 -6.42
C VAL A 67 4.05 0.11 -7.41
N PRO A 68 4.71 1.20 -7.85
CA PRO A 68 4.09 2.19 -8.72
C PRO A 68 3.56 1.57 -10.00
N GLN A 69 2.29 1.79 -10.33
CA GLN A 69 1.75 1.37 -11.61
C GLN A 69 2.01 2.50 -12.63
N GLY A 70 2.54 2.17 -13.80
CA GLY A 70 2.72 3.15 -14.87
C GLY A 70 1.38 3.73 -15.34
N SER A 71 1.43 4.79 -16.15
CA SER A 71 0.21 5.48 -16.65
C SER A 71 -0.71 4.62 -17.52
N GLY A 72 -0.30 3.41 -17.90
CA GLY A 72 -1.11 2.44 -18.66
C GLY A 72 -1.72 1.32 -17.81
N GLY A 73 -1.60 1.38 -16.48
CA GLY A 73 -1.93 0.25 -15.61
C GLY A 73 -0.83 -0.80 -15.60
N THR A 74 -1.18 -2.02 -15.22
CA THR A 74 -0.24 -3.16 -15.15
C THR A 74 -0.94 -4.45 -15.51
N ASP A 75 -0.23 -5.36 -16.19
CA ASP A 75 -0.66 -6.72 -16.48
C ASP A 75 -0.24 -7.72 -15.37
N ASP A 76 0.39 -7.23 -14.31
CA ASP A 76 0.83 -8.05 -13.18
C ASP A 76 -0.40 -8.57 -12.41
N PRO A 77 -0.73 -9.88 -12.45
CA PRO A 77 -1.94 -10.41 -11.82
C PRO A 77 -1.95 -10.21 -10.29
N ASP A 78 -0.79 -9.98 -9.70
CA ASP A 78 -0.57 -9.80 -8.28
C ASP A 78 -0.61 -8.31 -7.86
N ALA A 79 -0.91 -7.40 -8.79
CA ALA A 79 -0.90 -5.96 -8.58
C ALA A 79 -1.81 -5.47 -7.43
N HIS A 80 -2.87 -6.22 -7.12
CA HIS A 80 -3.84 -5.89 -6.07
C HIS A 80 -3.69 -6.74 -4.80
N ARG A 81 -2.60 -7.49 -4.65
CA ARG A 81 -2.31 -8.18 -3.39
C ARG A 81 -2.16 -7.19 -2.24
N TYR A 82 -2.67 -7.53 -1.08
CA TYR A 82 -2.75 -6.58 0.03
C TYR A 82 -1.40 -6.23 0.65
N ASP A 83 -0.39 -7.07 0.47
CA ASP A 83 1.00 -6.77 0.82
C ASP A 83 1.65 -5.70 -0.08
N ARG A 84 1.00 -5.39 -1.21
CA ARG A 84 1.38 -4.30 -2.12
C ARG A 84 0.48 -3.08 -1.99
N LEU A 85 -0.57 -3.13 -1.17
CA LEU A 85 -1.53 -2.04 -1.02
C LEU A 85 -1.48 -1.44 0.38
N LEU A 86 -1.60 -0.12 0.45
CA LEU A 86 -1.68 0.66 1.68
C LEU A 86 -2.86 1.64 1.63
N ILE A 87 -3.32 2.11 2.78
CA ILE A 87 -4.32 3.18 2.87
C ILE A 87 -3.70 4.47 3.41
N PHE A 88 -3.76 5.52 2.61
CA PHE A 88 -3.22 6.84 2.96
C PHE A 88 -4.31 7.91 2.99
N CYS A 89 -4.05 8.98 3.75
CA CYS A 89 -4.74 10.24 3.52
C CYS A 89 -4.17 10.94 2.27
N GLY A 90 -5.00 11.71 1.58
CA GLY A 90 -4.69 12.35 0.32
C GLY A 90 -5.26 11.62 -0.88
N ASP A 91 -5.04 12.21 -2.04
CA ASP A 91 -5.54 11.82 -3.36
C ASP A 91 -4.41 11.76 -4.42
N GLY A 92 -3.16 11.73 -3.97
CA GLY A 92 -1.96 11.80 -4.81
C GLY A 92 -1.45 13.21 -5.05
N VAL A 93 -2.26 14.25 -4.79
CA VAL A 93 -1.87 15.67 -4.93
C VAL A 93 -1.61 16.33 -3.58
N ALA A 94 -2.35 15.93 -2.55
CA ALA A 94 -2.12 16.37 -1.17
C ALA A 94 -1.89 15.20 -0.21
N GLY A 95 -1.43 15.54 1.00
CA GLY A 95 -1.34 14.61 2.13
C GLY A 95 -0.20 13.60 2.05
N CYS A 96 -0.34 12.50 2.79
CA CYS A 96 0.62 11.41 2.79
C CYS A 96 0.82 10.77 1.42
N HIS A 97 -0.23 10.65 0.61
CA HIS A 97 -0.11 10.10 -0.74
C HIS A 97 0.85 10.95 -1.60
N ALA A 98 0.64 12.27 -1.65
CA ALA A 98 1.54 13.18 -2.36
C ALA A 98 2.97 13.18 -1.80
N TRP A 99 3.11 13.03 -0.48
CA TRP A 99 4.42 12.92 0.14
C TRP A 99 5.18 11.67 -0.33
N VAL A 100 4.51 10.52 -0.42
CA VAL A 100 5.15 9.28 -0.89
C VAL A 100 5.64 9.41 -2.33
N GLU A 101 4.84 10.04 -3.20
CA GLU A 101 5.23 10.26 -4.60
C GLU A 101 6.40 11.24 -4.76
N SER A 102 6.49 12.26 -3.90
CA SER A 102 7.54 13.29 -3.96
C SER A 102 8.81 12.95 -3.17
N GLN A 103 8.74 12.07 -2.16
CA GLN A 103 9.84 11.69 -1.28
C GLN A 103 10.19 10.20 -1.40
N ARG A 104 10.35 9.74 -2.65
CA ARG A 104 10.47 8.31 -2.99
C ARG A 104 11.55 7.57 -2.21
N ALA A 105 12.73 8.16 -2.01
CA ALA A 105 13.80 7.51 -1.24
C ALA A 105 13.42 7.28 0.23
N ALA A 106 12.76 8.26 0.86
CA ALA A 106 12.27 8.12 2.23
C ALA A 106 11.08 7.17 2.32
N ALA A 107 10.23 7.13 1.28
CA ALA A 107 9.13 6.17 1.18
C ALA A 107 9.64 4.73 1.02
N GLU A 108 10.65 4.50 0.17
CA GLU A 108 11.33 3.21 0.01
C GLU A 108 11.97 2.77 1.33
N ALA A 109 12.67 3.67 2.02
CA ALA A 109 13.31 3.37 3.30
C ALA A 109 12.31 2.95 4.39
N ARG A 110 11.04 3.36 4.28
CA ARG A 110 9.95 3.01 5.21
C ARG A 110 9.10 1.84 4.73
N GLY A 111 9.43 1.26 3.57
CA GLY A 111 8.62 0.23 2.91
C GLY A 111 7.26 0.73 2.43
N LEU A 112 7.03 2.04 2.36
CA LEU A 112 5.81 2.63 1.78
C LEU A 112 5.79 2.49 0.26
N LEU A 113 6.97 2.41 -0.33
CA LEU A 113 7.21 2.29 -1.76
C LEU A 113 8.20 1.16 -2.03
N LEU A 114 8.01 0.46 -3.13
CA LEU A 114 8.82 -0.65 -3.61
C LEU A 114 9.21 -0.38 -5.05
N ARG A 115 10.38 -0.89 -5.43
CA ARG A 115 10.84 -0.84 -6.81
C ARG A 115 10.21 -1.97 -7.60
N HIS A 116 10.04 -1.75 -8.90
CA HIS A 116 9.74 -2.85 -9.82
C HIS A 116 10.89 -3.84 -9.85
N ALA A 117 10.57 -5.12 -9.73
CA ALA A 117 11.53 -6.20 -9.95
C ALA A 117 11.46 -6.69 -11.40
N ALA A 118 12.35 -7.63 -11.75
CA ALA A 118 12.46 -8.14 -13.13
C ALA A 118 11.26 -8.99 -13.58
N SER A 119 10.43 -9.47 -12.65
CA SER A 119 9.22 -10.26 -12.93
C SER A 119 8.14 -10.05 -11.85
N PRO A 120 6.87 -10.40 -12.12
CA PRO A 120 5.80 -10.38 -11.13
C PRO A 120 6.12 -11.19 -9.86
N GLU A 121 6.71 -12.37 -10.01
CA GLU A 121 7.08 -13.24 -8.89
C GLU A 121 8.17 -12.61 -8.02
N ALA A 122 9.17 -11.99 -8.66
CA ALA A 122 10.20 -11.25 -7.94
C ALA A 122 9.63 -10.03 -7.22
N THR A 123 8.64 -9.34 -7.81
CA THR A 123 7.93 -8.22 -7.17
C THR A 123 7.11 -8.72 -5.97
N SER A 124 6.46 -9.89 -6.07
CA SER A 124 5.73 -10.49 -4.94
C SER A 124 6.66 -10.87 -3.81
N ALA A 125 7.77 -11.55 -4.11
CA ALA A 125 8.79 -11.88 -3.11
C ALA A 125 9.36 -10.63 -2.42
N LEU A 126 9.57 -9.53 -3.18
CA LEU A 126 10.01 -8.27 -2.61
C LEU A 126 8.95 -7.66 -1.68
N ALA A 127 7.68 -7.68 -2.06
CA ALA A 127 6.59 -7.14 -1.24
C ALA A 127 6.40 -7.92 0.07
N GLU A 128 6.46 -9.25 0.00
CA GLU A 128 6.34 -10.17 1.15
C GLU A 128 7.49 -10.02 2.14
N SER A 129 8.70 -9.71 1.66
CA SER A 129 9.91 -9.62 2.48
C SER A 129 10.29 -8.21 2.92
N THR A 130 9.68 -7.17 2.34
CA THR A 130 9.99 -5.77 2.70
C THR A 130 9.06 -5.28 3.79
N PRO A 131 9.57 -5.00 5.01
CA PRO A 131 8.74 -4.50 6.10
C PRO A 131 8.25 -3.07 5.85
N LEU A 132 7.03 -2.81 6.31
CA LEU A 132 6.47 -1.49 6.48
C LEU A 132 6.87 -0.94 7.86
N GLU A 133 7.37 0.28 7.89
CA GLU A 133 7.61 1.02 9.13
C GLU A 133 6.39 1.86 9.53
N LEU A 134 5.73 1.44 10.62
CA LEU A 134 4.64 2.17 11.24
C LEU A 134 5.16 3.37 12.05
N VAL A 135 4.30 4.36 12.31
CA VAL A 135 4.66 5.58 13.07
C VAL A 135 5.19 5.30 14.47
N SER A 136 4.84 4.15 15.05
CA SER A 136 5.35 3.70 16.34
C SER A 136 6.82 3.24 16.31
N GLY A 137 7.42 3.16 15.12
CA GLY A 137 8.73 2.53 14.89
C GLY A 137 8.65 1.01 14.74
N ARG A 138 7.46 0.40 14.83
CA ARG A 138 7.28 -1.02 14.53
C ARG A 138 7.54 -1.31 13.07
N LEU A 139 8.26 -2.40 12.81
CA LEU A 139 8.42 -2.99 11.50
C LEU A 139 7.44 -4.16 11.39
N VAL A 140 6.62 -4.14 10.35
CA VAL A 140 5.62 -5.19 10.11
C VAL A 140 5.70 -5.68 8.67
N LEU A 141 5.58 -6.99 8.48
CA LEU A 141 5.25 -7.53 7.17
C LEU A 141 3.73 -7.45 6.97
N LEU A 142 3.32 -7.30 5.72
CA LEU A 142 1.92 -7.23 5.35
C LEU A 142 1.48 -8.61 4.86
N ASP A 143 0.40 -9.13 5.43
CA ASP A 143 -0.21 -10.37 4.94
C ASP A 143 -0.68 -10.19 3.48
N PRO A 144 -0.24 -11.04 2.53
CA PRO A 144 -0.70 -10.99 1.14
C PRO A 144 -2.22 -11.10 0.99
N LEU A 145 -2.90 -11.77 1.93
CA LEU A 145 -4.35 -11.94 1.98
C LEU A 145 -5.06 -10.79 2.72
N GLY A 146 -4.29 -9.91 3.36
CA GLY A 146 -4.67 -8.53 3.66
C GLY A 146 -5.20 -8.20 5.03
N GLY A 147 -5.46 -9.19 5.88
CA GLY A 147 -6.15 -8.93 7.14
C GLY A 147 -5.26 -8.30 8.21
N PHE A 148 -3.95 -8.56 8.18
CA PHE A 148 -3.13 -8.43 9.37
C PHE A 148 -1.72 -7.90 9.11
N TYR A 149 -1.16 -7.32 10.17
CA TYR A 149 0.26 -7.08 10.31
C TYR A 149 0.93 -8.29 10.95
N VAL A 150 2.03 -8.75 10.36
CA VAL A 150 2.91 -9.75 10.96
C VAL A 150 4.10 -9.02 11.56
N ASP A 151 4.34 -9.22 12.86
CA ASP A 151 5.43 -8.52 13.54
C ASP A 151 6.80 -8.91 12.97
N HIS A 152 7.65 -7.91 12.70
CA HIS A 152 8.98 -8.07 12.14
C HIS A 152 10.04 -7.30 12.96
N GLY A 153 9.69 -6.87 14.17
CA GLY A 153 10.58 -6.10 15.06
C GLY A 153 10.35 -4.59 15.01
N TRP A 154 11.42 -3.84 15.24
CA TRP A 154 11.37 -2.39 15.48
C TRP A 154 12.56 -1.68 14.84
N ARG A 155 12.32 -0.48 14.30
CA ARG A 155 13.40 0.44 13.95
C ARG A 155 13.93 1.09 15.22
N ILE A 156 15.20 0.85 15.52
CA ILE A 156 15.92 1.54 16.58
C ILE A 156 16.62 2.74 15.92
N PRO A 157 16.26 4.00 16.27
CA PRO A 157 16.98 5.16 15.78
C PRO A 157 18.44 5.06 16.24
N THR A 158 19.37 5.01 15.30
CA THR A 158 20.79 5.19 15.63
C THR A 158 20.98 6.63 16.11
N ARG A 159 21.49 6.79 17.33
CA ARG A 159 21.75 8.09 17.96
C ARG A 159 22.73 8.93 17.15
#